data_AF-A0A6C9QCA1-F1
#
_entry.id   AF-A0A6C9QCA1-F1
#
_cell.length_a   1.000
_cell.length_b   1.000
_cell.length_c   1.000
_cell.angle_alpha   90.00
_cell.angle_beta   90.00
_cell.angle_gamma   90.00
#
_symmetry.space_group_name_H-M   'P 1'
#
loop_
_entity.id
_entity.type
_entity.pdbx_description
1 polymer ?
#
loop_
_entity_poly.entity_id
_entity_poly.type
_entity_poly.pdbx_seq_one_letter_code
_entity_poly.pdbx_strand_id
1 'polypeptide(L)'
;MSYQPQTEAATSRFLNVEEAGKTLRIHFNDCGQGDETVVLLHGSGPGATGWANFSRNIDPLVEAGYRVILLDCPGWGKSDSIVNSGSRSDLNARILKSVVDQLDIAKIHLLGNSMGGHSSVAFTLNWPERVGKLVLMGGGTG
;
A
#
# COMPACT_ATOMS: atom_id res chain seq x y z
N MET A 1 -4.68 -24.08 14.93
CA MET A 1 -5.86 -23.68 14.12
C MET A 1 -5.48 -23.83 12.66
N SER A 2 -6.36 -24.36 11.81
CA SER A 2 -6.14 -24.37 10.36
C SER A 2 -6.27 -22.95 9.82
N TYR A 3 -5.28 -22.48 9.06
CA TYR A 3 -5.33 -21.19 8.38
C TYR A 3 -6.55 -21.11 7.43
N GLN A 4 -7.20 -19.95 7.38
CA GLN A 4 -8.23 -19.66 6.38
C GLN A 4 -7.72 -18.55 5.45
N PRO A 5 -7.88 -18.69 4.12
CA PRO A 5 -7.46 -17.68 3.16
C PRO A 5 -8.09 -16.32 3.45
N GLN A 6 -7.32 -15.26 3.21
CA GLN A 6 -7.83 -13.90 3.32
C GLN A 6 -8.89 -13.64 2.23
N THR A 7 -9.88 -12.81 2.55
CA THR A 7 -10.87 -12.35 1.58
C THR A 7 -10.88 -10.84 1.48
N GLU A 8 -11.11 -10.34 0.27
CA GLU A 8 -11.13 -8.90 -0.01
C GLU A 8 -12.18 -8.21 0.86
N ALA A 9 -13.38 -8.78 0.92
CA ALA A 9 -14.49 -8.22 1.68
C ALA A 9 -14.22 -8.14 3.19
N ALA A 10 -13.62 -9.17 3.80
CA ALA A 10 -13.37 -9.18 5.24
C ALA A 10 -12.26 -8.20 5.66
N THR A 11 -11.28 -8.00 4.78
CA THR A 11 -10.07 -7.19 5.03
C THR A 11 -10.21 -5.75 4.56
N SER A 12 -11.27 -5.43 3.82
CA SER A 12 -11.54 -4.07 3.31
C SER A 12 -11.68 -3.06 4.44
N ARG A 13 -10.90 -1.98 4.37
CA ARG A 13 -10.88 -0.86 5.32
C ARG A 13 -10.77 0.46 4.56
N PHE A 14 -11.12 1.54 5.25
CA PHE A 14 -10.99 2.90 4.73
C PHE A 14 -10.40 3.82 5.78
N LEU A 15 -9.60 4.80 5.34
CA LEU A 15 -9.17 5.94 6.13
C LEU A 15 -9.34 7.23 5.32
N ASN A 16 -9.49 8.34 6.02
CA ASN A 16 -9.50 9.66 5.42
C ASN A 16 -8.08 10.23 5.48
N VAL A 17 -7.59 10.77 4.36
CA VAL A 17 -6.25 11.35 4.25
C VAL A 17 -6.34 12.75 3.68
N GLU A 18 -5.68 13.70 4.33
CA GLU A 18 -5.55 15.07 3.83
C GLU A 18 -4.44 15.15 2.76
N GLU A 19 -4.79 15.62 1.56
CA GLU A 19 -3.84 15.86 0.47
C GLU A 19 -4.24 17.13 -0.29
N ALA A 20 -3.29 18.07 -0.42
CA ALA A 20 -3.47 19.32 -1.17
C ALA A 20 -4.75 20.12 -0.80
N GLY A 21 -5.11 20.14 0.48
CA GLY A 21 -6.29 20.87 0.99
C GLY A 21 -7.62 20.16 0.73
N LYS A 22 -7.60 18.87 0.41
CA LYS A 22 -8.79 18.02 0.29
C LYS A 22 -8.63 16.77 1.15
N THR A 23 -9.74 16.34 1.74
CA THR A 23 -9.85 15.02 2.37
C THR A 23 -10.21 13.97 1.32
N LEU A 24 -9.37 12.96 1.15
CA LEU A 24 -9.61 11.82 0.27
C LEU A 24 -9.95 10.59 1.11
N ARG A 25 -10.97 9.85 0.70
CA ARG A 25 -11.29 8.54 1.26
C ARG A 25 -10.42 7.47 0.57
N ILE A 26 -9.53 6.87 1.34
CA ILE A 26 -8.53 5.90 0.86
C ILE A 26 -8.93 4.50 1.32
N HIS A 27 -9.03 3.59 0.37
CA HIS A 27 -9.24 2.17 0.60
C HIS A 27 -7.91 1.42 0.74
N PHE A 28 -7.90 0.42 1.61
CA PHE A 28 -6.86 -0.59 1.68
C PHE A 28 -7.44 -1.88 2.24
N ASN A 29 -6.76 -2.99 1.99
CA ASN A 29 -7.02 -4.26 2.68
C ASN A 29 -5.98 -4.45 3.79
N ASP A 30 -6.44 -4.79 4.99
CA ASP A 30 -5.60 -5.07 6.16
C ASP A 30 -5.75 -6.54 6.55
N CYS A 31 -4.68 -7.31 6.33
CA CYS A 31 -4.68 -8.77 6.38
C CYS A 31 -3.69 -9.27 7.45
N GLY A 32 -4.06 -10.35 8.13
CA GLY A 32 -3.18 -10.97 9.13
C GLY A 32 -2.90 -10.06 10.33
N GLN A 33 -1.96 -10.50 11.17
CA GLN A 33 -1.40 -9.77 12.32
C GLN A 33 0.07 -10.17 12.44
N GLY A 34 0.92 -9.28 12.95
CA GLY A 34 2.35 -9.56 13.12
C GLY A 34 3.11 -8.33 13.60
N ASP A 35 4.27 -8.57 14.21
CA ASP A 35 5.15 -7.50 14.70
C ASP A 35 5.73 -6.66 13.56
N GLU A 36 5.95 -7.29 12.40
CA GLU A 36 6.40 -6.63 11.18
C GLU A 36 5.24 -6.47 10.18
N THR A 37 5.15 -5.30 9.55
CA THR A 37 4.16 -5.00 8.53
C THR A 37 4.77 -4.93 7.13
N VAL A 38 4.16 -5.60 6.15
CA VAL A 38 4.47 -5.50 4.73
C VAL A 38 3.39 -4.70 4.01
N VAL A 39 3.78 -3.63 3.33
CA VAL A 39 2.91 -2.84 2.47
C VAL A 39 3.13 -3.22 1.01
N LEU A 40 2.03 -3.54 0.33
CA LEU A 40 1.96 -3.92 -1.08
C LEU A 40 1.37 -2.78 -1.90
N LEU A 41 2.13 -2.27 -2.89
CA LEU A 41 1.71 -1.16 -3.76
C LEU A 41 1.54 -1.64 -5.21
N HIS A 42 0.32 -1.49 -5.75
CA HIS A 42 -0.07 -2.00 -7.07
C HIS A 42 0.49 -1.18 -8.25
N GLY A 43 0.44 -1.74 -9.46
CA GLY A 43 0.78 -1.06 -10.72
C GLY A 43 -0.33 -0.12 -11.24
N SER A 44 -0.08 0.62 -12.33
CA SER A 44 -0.96 1.68 -12.83
C SER A 44 -2.02 1.25 -13.87
N GLY A 45 -2.19 -0.05 -14.12
CA GLY A 45 -3.11 -0.54 -15.15
C GLY A 45 -4.57 -0.13 -14.90
N PRO A 46 -5.40 0.09 -15.94
CA PRO A 46 -6.84 0.29 -15.78
C PRO A 46 -7.49 -0.89 -15.06
N GLY A 47 -8.22 -0.61 -13.96
CA GLY A 47 -8.83 -1.65 -13.12
C GLY A 47 -7.88 -2.33 -12.14
N ALA A 48 -6.62 -1.91 -12.04
CA ALA A 48 -5.70 -2.42 -11.02
C ALA A 48 -6.14 -2.02 -9.60
N THR A 49 -5.97 -2.94 -8.67
CA THR A 49 -6.14 -2.74 -7.22
C THR A 49 -5.03 -3.48 -6.48
N GLY A 50 -4.83 -3.15 -5.21
CA GLY A 50 -3.95 -3.91 -4.31
C GLY A 50 -4.32 -5.39 -4.31
N TRP A 51 -5.59 -5.71 -4.05
CA TRP A 51 -6.06 -7.09 -4.00
C TRP A 51 -5.82 -7.87 -5.31
N ALA A 52 -6.16 -7.27 -6.46
CA ALA A 52 -6.03 -7.95 -7.75
C ALA A 52 -4.56 -8.18 -8.13
N ASN A 53 -3.67 -7.22 -7.87
CA ASN A 53 -2.23 -7.33 -8.17
C ASN A 53 -1.55 -8.42 -7.33
N PHE A 54 -1.96 -8.60 -6.08
CA PHE A 54 -1.23 -9.41 -5.11
C PHE A 54 -2.01 -10.61 -4.57
N SER A 55 -3.14 -10.98 -5.19
CA SER A 55 -4.00 -12.08 -4.71
C SER A 55 -3.27 -13.39 -4.40
N ARG A 56 -2.16 -13.68 -5.09
CA ARG A 56 -1.34 -14.89 -4.87
C ARG A 56 -0.19 -14.70 -3.86
N ASN A 57 0.00 -13.49 -3.36
CA ASN A 57 1.07 -13.12 -2.43
C ASN A 57 0.56 -12.86 -1.02
N ILE A 58 -0.73 -12.54 -0.86
CA ILE A 58 -1.35 -12.20 0.43
C ILE A 58 -1.24 -13.38 1.41
N ASP A 59 -1.79 -14.54 1.05
CA ASP A 59 -1.83 -15.68 1.98
C ASP A 59 -0.44 -16.16 2.41
N PRO A 60 0.54 -16.37 1.51
CA PRO A 60 1.88 -16.76 1.94
C PRO A 60 2.57 -15.75 2.87
N LEU A 61 2.33 -14.44 2.69
CA LEU A 61 2.90 -13.42 3.58
C LEU A 61 2.23 -13.42 4.96
N VAL A 62 0.90 -13.59 5.01
CA VAL A 62 0.16 -13.70 6.27
C VAL A 62 0.56 -14.98 7.02
N GLU A 63 0.64 -16.12 6.32
CA GLU A 63 1.09 -17.40 6.92
C GLU A 63 2.55 -17.34 7.42
N ALA A 64 3.38 -16.50 6.81
CA ALA A 64 4.74 -16.21 7.28
C ALA A 64 4.79 -15.29 8.52
N GLY A 65 3.64 -14.82 9.02
CA GLY A 65 3.53 -14.04 10.26
C GLY A 65 3.64 -12.52 10.09
N TYR A 66 3.50 -11.99 8.87
CA TYR A 66 3.46 -10.55 8.64
C TYR A 66 2.01 -10.02 8.72
N ARG A 67 1.86 -8.79 9.23
CA ARG A 67 0.68 -7.97 8.90
C ARG A 67 0.85 -7.47 7.46
N VAL A 68 -0.17 -7.59 6.63
CA VAL A 68 -0.09 -7.25 5.20
C VAL A 68 -1.12 -6.17 4.87
N ILE A 69 -0.64 -5.03 4.38
CA ILE A 69 -1.48 -3.91 3.96
C ILE A 69 -1.40 -3.76 2.45
N LEU A 70 -2.55 -3.79 1.78
CA LEU A 70 -2.67 -3.55 0.33
C LEU A 70 -3.35 -2.22 0.10
N LEU A 71 -2.58 -1.20 -0.28
CA LEU A 71 -3.11 0.14 -0.49
C LEU A 71 -3.64 0.30 -1.92
N ASP A 72 -4.89 0.74 -2.06
CA ASP A 72 -5.38 1.29 -3.32
C ASP A 72 -5.00 2.78 -3.39
N CYS A 73 -4.09 3.14 -4.29
CA CYS A 73 -3.67 4.54 -4.43
C CYS A 73 -4.82 5.41 -4.96
N PRO A 74 -4.87 6.72 -4.65
CA PRO A 74 -5.90 7.61 -5.17
C PRO A 74 -5.99 7.57 -6.71
N GLY A 75 -7.19 7.36 -7.24
CA GLY A 75 -7.43 7.10 -8.66
C GLY A 75 -7.55 5.62 -9.04
N TRP A 76 -7.38 4.69 -8.09
CA TRP A 76 -7.54 3.25 -8.31
C TRP A 76 -8.43 2.59 -7.25
N GLY A 77 -8.95 1.42 -7.61
CA GLY A 77 -9.76 0.58 -6.72
C GLY A 77 -10.94 1.32 -6.12
N LYS A 78 -11.10 1.19 -4.80
CA LYS A 78 -12.19 1.82 -4.05
C LYS A 78 -11.78 3.15 -3.41
N SER A 79 -10.55 3.61 -3.65
CA SER A 79 -10.07 4.92 -3.20
C SER A 79 -10.65 6.03 -4.06
N ASP A 80 -10.81 7.20 -3.47
CA ASP A 80 -11.27 8.38 -4.19
C ASP A 80 -10.39 8.69 -5.40
N SER A 81 -11.02 9.20 -6.45
CA SER A 81 -10.33 9.61 -7.67
C SER A 81 -9.62 10.95 -7.48
N ILE A 82 -8.47 11.10 -8.15
CA ILE A 82 -7.73 12.36 -8.17
C ILE A 82 -7.10 12.60 -9.55
N VAL A 83 -7.14 13.84 -10.00
CA VAL A 83 -6.30 14.31 -11.11
C VAL A 83 -4.99 14.78 -10.52
N ASN A 84 -3.89 14.11 -10.88
CA ASN A 84 -2.56 14.47 -10.42
C ASN A 84 -1.78 15.15 -11.56
N SER A 85 -1.35 16.39 -11.33
CA SER A 85 -0.48 17.15 -12.22
C SER A 85 0.98 17.17 -11.77
N GLY A 86 1.29 16.61 -10.60
CA GLY A 86 2.64 16.53 -10.04
C GLY A 86 3.24 15.11 -10.10
N SER A 87 4.22 14.86 -9.25
CA SER A 87 4.83 13.53 -9.11
C SER A 87 3.83 12.51 -8.55
N ARG A 88 3.53 11.48 -9.35
CA ARG A 88 2.64 10.38 -8.93
C ARG A 88 3.27 9.56 -7.80
N SER A 89 4.58 9.34 -7.86
CA SER A 89 5.34 8.59 -6.86
C SER A 89 5.27 9.27 -5.50
N ASP A 90 5.47 10.60 -5.45
CA ASP A 90 5.43 11.35 -4.19
C ASP A 90 4.01 11.49 -3.63
N LEU A 91 3.00 11.63 -4.50
CA LEU A 91 1.60 11.60 -4.07
C LEU A 91 1.29 10.29 -3.37
N ASN A 92 1.54 9.15 -4.02
CA ASN A 92 1.26 7.83 -3.45
C ASN A 92 2.06 7.61 -2.15
N ALA A 93 3.31 8.08 -2.09
CA ALA A 93 4.14 8.00 -0.89
C ALA A 93 3.56 8.82 0.29
N ARG A 94 3.06 10.05 0.05
CA ARG A 94 2.40 10.86 1.08
C ARG A 94 1.11 10.21 1.60
N ILE A 95 0.32 9.63 0.70
CA ILE A 95 -0.89 8.89 1.09
C ILE A 95 -0.53 7.70 1.98
N LEU A 96 0.47 6.92 1.56
CA LEU A 96 0.96 5.80 2.36
C LEU A 96 1.46 6.28 3.73
N LYS A 97 2.20 7.39 3.79
CA LYS A 97 2.70 7.97 5.05
C LYS A 97 1.56 8.30 6.00
N SER A 98 0.48 8.92 5.50
CA SER A 98 -0.69 9.21 6.31
C SER A 98 -1.38 7.94 6.80
N VAL A 99 -1.55 6.93 5.94
CA VAL A 99 -2.16 5.65 6.32
C VAL A 99 -1.34 4.95 7.42
N VAL A 100 -0.03 4.84 7.27
CA VAL A 100 0.80 4.15 8.29
C VAL A 100 0.91 4.91 9.60
N ASP A 101 0.87 6.24 9.58
CA ASP A 101 0.82 7.05 10.80
C ASP A 101 -0.53 6.88 11.53
N GLN A 102 -1.64 6.90 10.80
CA GLN A 102 -2.98 6.70 11.37
C GLN A 102 -3.18 5.29 11.93
N LEU A 103 -2.48 4.29 11.40
CA LEU A 103 -2.47 2.92 11.91
C LEU A 103 -1.42 2.67 13.01
N ASP A 104 -0.69 3.70 13.43
CA ASP A 104 0.37 3.66 14.44
C ASP A 104 1.49 2.65 14.11
N ILE A 105 1.90 2.58 12.84
CA ILE A 105 2.90 1.62 12.36
C ILE A 105 4.26 2.30 12.26
N ALA A 106 5.17 1.94 13.16
CA ALA A 106 6.50 2.57 13.24
C ALA A 106 7.39 2.27 12.02
N LYS A 107 7.39 1.03 11.51
CA LYS A 107 8.26 0.62 10.40
C LYS A 107 7.57 -0.39 9.50
N ILE A 108 7.79 -0.28 8.19
CA ILE A 108 7.19 -1.16 7.18
C ILE A 108 8.24 -1.77 6.24
N HIS A 109 7.97 -2.96 5.73
CA HIS A 109 8.59 -3.51 4.53
C HIS A 109 7.76 -3.11 3.32
N LEU A 110 8.42 -2.74 2.23
CA LEU A 110 7.76 -2.29 1.00
C LEU A 110 7.95 -3.30 -0.11
N LEU A 111 6.85 -3.65 -0.78
CA LEU A 111 6.85 -4.45 -1.99
C LEU A 111 6.01 -3.73 -3.05
N GLY A 112 6.71 -3.13 -4.02
CA GLY A 112 6.11 -2.27 -5.04
C GLY A 112 6.18 -2.86 -6.44
N ASN A 113 5.04 -2.92 -7.14
CA ASN A 113 4.94 -3.33 -8.54
C ASN A 113 4.80 -2.13 -9.48
N SER A 114 5.70 -1.96 -10.45
CA SER A 114 5.62 -0.89 -11.47
C SER A 114 5.44 0.50 -10.83
N MET A 115 4.31 1.17 -11.01
CA MET A 115 3.96 2.42 -10.30
C MET A 115 4.17 2.31 -8.78
N GLY A 116 3.79 1.18 -8.17
CA GLY A 116 4.01 0.91 -6.76
C GLY A 116 5.50 0.79 -6.40
N GLY A 117 6.34 0.34 -7.34
CA GLY A 117 7.80 0.36 -7.21
C GLY A 117 8.33 1.79 -7.12
N HIS A 118 7.89 2.67 -8.02
CA HIS A 118 8.22 4.10 -7.97
C HIS A 118 7.76 4.77 -6.67
N SER A 119 6.55 4.45 -6.24
CA SER A 119 5.98 4.95 -4.99
C SER A 119 6.76 4.46 -3.76
N SER A 120 7.24 3.21 -3.78
CA SER A 120 8.04 2.62 -2.70
C SER A 120 9.42 3.30 -2.58
N VAL A 121 10.06 3.59 -3.72
CA VAL A 121 11.33 4.34 -3.73
C VAL A 121 11.12 5.76 -3.22
N ALA A 122 10.09 6.48 -3.69
CA ALA A 122 9.76 7.82 -3.21
C ALA A 122 9.48 7.84 -1.69
N PHE A 123 8.74 6.86 -1.17
CA PHE A 123 8.54 6.73 0.28
C PHE A 123 9.85 6.52 1.02
N THR A 124 10.70 5.62 0.52
CA THR A 124 12.00 5.29 1.15
C THR A 124 12.96 6.49 1.15
N LEU A 125 12.95 7.31 0.10
CA LEU A 125 13.77 8.51 0.02
C LEU A 125 13.32 9.60 1.00
N ASN A 126 12.00 9.75 1.19
CA ASN A 126 11.43 10.79 2.06
C ASN A 126 11.42 10.38 3.55
N TRP A 127 11.27 9.09 3.86
CA TRP A 127 11.18 8.55 5.23
C TRP A 127 11.99 7.25 5.40
N PRO A 128 13.32 7.28 5.18
CA PRO A 128 14.15 6.08 5.24
C PRO A 128 14.10 5.36 6.60
N GLU A 129 13.89 6.10 7.69
CA GLU A 129 13.75 5.56 9.04
C GLU A 129 12.51 4.69 9.23
N ARG A 130 11.49 4.88 8.38
CA ARG A 130 10.21 4.16 8.41
C ARG A 130 10.24 2.88 7.57
N VAL A 131 11.34 2.59 6.88
CA VAL A 131 11.45 1.43 5.98
C VAL A 131 12.43 0.40 6.54
N GLY A 132 12.03 -0.88 6.52
CA GLY A 132 12.90 -2.00 6.89
C GLY A 132 13.61 -2.64 5.70
N LYS A 133 12.84 -3.08 4.69
CA LYS A 133 13.32 -3.79 3.50
C LYS A 133 12.51 -3.29 2.32
N LEU A 134 13.14 -3.21 1.15
CA LEU A 134 12.55 -2.72 -0.09
C LEU A 134 12.64 -3.79 -1.17
N VAL A 135 11.50 -4.18 -1.73
CA VAL A 135 11.37 -5.16 -2.82
C VAL A 135 10.68 -4.49 -3.99
N LEU A 136 11.34 -4.49 -5.15
CA LEU A 136 10.87 -3.81 -6.37
C LEU A 136 10.62 -4.82 -7.47
N MET A 137 9.45 -4.71 -8.12
CA MET A 137 9.05 -5.57 -9.23
C MET A 137 8.69 -4.71 -10.43
N GLY A 138 9.56 -4.66 -11.45
CA GLY A 138 9.27 -3.95 -12.71
C GLY A 138 8.99 -2.44 -12.56
N GLY A 139 9.54 -1.79 -11.53
CA GLY A 139 9.44 -0.35 -11.24
C GLY A 139 10.63 0.11 -10.38
N GLY A 140 10.81 1.42 -10.14
CA GLY A 140 11.99 1.90 -9.40
C GLY A 140 12.15 3.42 -9.35
N THR A 141 13.31 3.97 -9.65
CA THR A 141 13.49 5.43 -9.75
C THR A 141 12.87 5.94 -11.05
N GLY A 142 11.89 6.84 -10.98
CA GLY A 142 11.23 7.45 -12.15
C GLY A 142 10.39 8.63 -11.74
#